data_AF-A0A959BAP8-F1
#
_entry.id   AF-A0A959BAP8-F1
#
_cell.length_a   1.000
_cell.length_b   1.000
_cell.length_c   1.000
_cell.angle_alpha   90.00
_cell.angle_beta   90.00
_cell.angle_gamma   90.00
#
_symmetry.space_group_name_H-M   'P 1'
#
loop_
_entity.id
_entity.type
_entity.pdbx_description
1 polymer ?
#
loop_
_entity_poly.entity_id
_entity_poly.type
_entity_poly.pdbx_seq_one_letter_code
_entity_poly.pdbx_strand_id
1 'polypeptide(L)'
;GYGVGSIRIRGSQLGVAAVLFVGLGIGGLSPELQIPETIIFMGLAIFVYTIGLSSGPSFFATFRQRGSRDIIFVIIMLTFSASIAVGLHFLFQFEASTTSGLFAGSTTNTPALAG
;
A
#
# COMPACT_ATOMS: atom_id res chain seq x y z
N GLY A 1 5.71 -4.34 18.22
CA GLY A 1 5.69 -3.14 17.36
C GLY A 1 5.40 -1.87 18.14
N TYR A 2 4.17 -1.71 18.65
CA TYR A 2 3.71 -0.44 19.26
C TYR A 2 4.58 0.08 20.41
N GLY A 3 5.01 -0.81 21.32
CA GLY A 3 5.91 -0.45 22.42
C GLY A 3 7.32 -0.02 21.98
N VAL A 4 7.77 -0.43 20.79
CA VAL A 4 9.02 0.07 20.19
C VAL A 4 8.77 1.39 19.45
N GLY A 5 7.58 1.56 18.85
CA GLY A 5 7.19 2.77 18.14
C GLY A 5 6.96 4.00 19.02
N SER A 6 6.69 3.81 20.31
CA SER A 6 6.58 4.88 21.30
C SER A 6 7.93 5.37 21.84
N ILE A 7 9.03 4.67 21.54
CA ILE A 7 10.39 5.09 21.93
C ILE A 7 10.74 6.37 21.14
N ARG A 8 10.99 7.45 21.88
CA ARG A 8 11.39 8.74 21.31
C ARG A 8 12.89 8.76 21.08
N ILE A 9 13.30 8.94 19.84
CA ILE A 9 14.71 9.14 19.48
C ILE A 9 14.86 10.58 18.99
N ARG A 10 15.67 11.38 19.69
CA ARG A 10 15.96 12.80 19.34
C ARG A 10 14.71 13.68 19.13
N GLY A 11 13.63 13.40 19.87
CA GLY A 11 12.39 14.17 19.80
C GLY A 11 11.35 13.65 18.79
N SER A 12 11.72 12.72 17.90
CA SER A 12 10.81 12.08 16.96
C SER A 12 10.37 10.69 17.44
N GLN A 13 9.12 10.30 17.13
CA GLN A 13 8.58 8.97 17.38
C GLN A 13 8.45 8.22 16.06
N LEU A 14 8.78 6.92 16.04
CA LEU A 14 8.63 6.11 14.83
C LEU A 14 7.15 5.78 14.54
N GLY A 15 6.27 5.83 15.54
CA GLY A 15 4.82 5.68 15.35
C GLY A 15 4.43 4.35 14.69
N VAL A 16 3.54 4.42 13.70
CA VAL A 16 3.02 3.24 12.97
C VAL A 16 4.11 2.54 12.15
N ALA A 17 5.11 3.27 11.66
CA ALA A 17 6.21 2.69 10.89
C ALA A 17 7.02 1.67 11.71
N ALA A 18 7.21 1.91 13.01
CA ALA A 18 7.87 0.92 13.89
C ALA A 18 7.08 -0.38 14.04
N VAL A 19 5.75 -0.35 13.92
CA VAL A 19 4.95 -1.58 13.96
C VAL A 19 5.27 -2.44 12.73
N LEU A 20 5.36 -1.83 11.55
CA LEU A 20 5.72 -2.49 10.29
C LEU A 20 7.16 -3.02 10.34
N PHE A 21 8.15 -2.20 10.74
CA PHE A 21 9.55 -2.63 10.77
C PHE A 21 9.82 -3.73 11.80
N VAL A 22 9.17 -3.69 12.97
CA VAL A 22 9.28 -4.77 13.95
C VAL A 22 8.62 -6.05 13.43
N GLY A 23 7.47 -5.94 12.76
CA GLY A 23 6.83 -7.08 12.11
C GLY A 23 7.71 -7.71 11.03
N LEU A 24 8.31 -6.89 10.17
CA LEU A 24 9.25 -7.31 9.13
C LEU A 24 10.50 -7.95 9.73
N GLY A 25 11.07 -7.37 10.78
CA GLY A 25 12.25 -7.89 11.46
C GLY A 25 11.99 -9.25 12.11
N ILE A 26 10.87 -9.40 12.81
CA ILE A 26 10.48 -10.68 13.41
C ILE A 26 10.19 -11.73 12.32
N GLY A 27 9.45 -11.35 11.26
CA GLY A 27 9.15 -12.24 10.14
C GLY A 27 10.40 -12.68 9.36
N GLY A 28 11.40 -11.81 9.23
CA GLY A 28 12.67 -12.14 8.58
C GLY A 28 13.63 -12.98 9.44
N LEU A 29 13.61 -12.79 10.76
CA LEU A 29 14.46 -13.53 11.70
C LEU A 29 13.89 -14.91 12.08
N SER A 30 12.59 -15.13 11.88
CA SER A 30 11.94 -16.41 12.19
C SER A 30 11.12 -16.90 10.98
N PRO A 31 11.77 -17.45 9.94
CA PRO A 31 11.10 -17.93 8.73
C PRO A 31 10.12 -19.08 8.97
N GLU A 32 10.29 -19.80 10.09
CA GLU A 32 9.45 -20.91 10.51
C GLU A 32 8.14 -20.44 11.19
N LEU A 33 8.02 -19.14 11.47
CA LEU A 33 6.87 -18.56 12.13
C LEU A 33 5.67 -18.50 11.17
N GLN A 34 4.87 -19.56 11.16
CA GLN A 34 3.63 -19.60 10.41
C GLN A 34 2.52 -18.91 11.20
N ILE A 35 2.19 -17.68 10.79
CA ILE A 35 1.03 -16.98 11.33
C ILE A 35 -0.23 -17.54 10.66
N PRO A 36 -1.26 -17.95 11.44
CA PRO A 36 -2.52 -18.40 10.88
C PRO A 36 -3.12 -17.35 9.94
N GLU A 37 -3.58 -17.77 8.76
CA GLU A 37 -4.17 -16.86 7.76
C GLU A 37 -5.32 -16.02 8.32
N THR A 38 -6.07 -16.56 9.28
CA THR A 38 -7.15 -15.84 9.98
C THR A 38 -6.68 -14.51 10.58
N ILE A 39 -5.45 -14.44 11.11
CA ILE A 39 -4.90 -13.21 11.70
C ILE A 39 -4.61 -12.18 10.60
N ILE A 40 -4.10 -12.61 9.45
CA ILE A 40 -3.80 -11.75 8.30
C ILE A 40 -5.10 -11.15 7.74
N PHE A 41 -6.11 -12.00 7.49
CA PHE A 41 -7.41 -11.54 7.00
C PHE A 41 -8.13 -10.64 8.01
N MET A 42 -8.07 -10.94 9.31
CA MET A 42 -8.62 -10.09 10.36
C MET A 42 -7.94 -8.71 10.38
N GLY A 43 -6.61 -8.68 10.32
CA GLY A 43 -5.83 -7.45 10.30
C GLY A 43 -6.15 -6.60 9.06
N LEU A 44 -6.22 -7.23 7.88
CA LEU A 44 -6.61 -6.57 6.64
C LEU A 44 -8.04 -6.03 6.70
N ALA A 45 -8.99 -6.81 7.23
CA ALA A 45 -10.39 -6.40 7.37
C ALA A 45 -10.53 -5.17 8.28
N ILE A 46 -9.87 -5.17 9.44
CA ILE A 46 -9.85 -4.02 10.37
C ILE A 46 -9.18 -2.80 9.72
N PHE A 47 -8.09 -3.00 8.98
CA PHE A 47 -7.39 -1.94 8.24
C PHE A 47 -8.30 -1.30 7.18
N VAL A 48 -8.91 -2.10 6.31
CA VAL A 48 -9.83 -1.63 5.26
C VAL A 48 -11.05 -0.94 5.87
N TYR A 49 -11.61 -1.49 6.95
CA TYR A 49 -12.74 -0.88 7.68
C TYR A 49 -12.37 0.49 8.24
N THR A 50 -11.21 0.60 8.89
CA THR A 50 -10.74 1.85 9.49
C THR A 50 -10.49 2.92 8.43
N ILE A 51 -9.86 2.56 7.30
CA ILE A 51 -9.69 3.45 6.15
C ILE A 51 -11.03 3.88 5.58
N GLY A 52 -11.98 2.96 5.45
CA GLY A 52 -13.32 3.26 4.98
C GLY A 52 -14.04 4.28 5.87
N LEU A 53 -13.96 4.10 7.18
CA LEU A 53 -14.53 5.05 8.14
C LEU A 53 -13.84 6.42 8.13
N SER A 54 -12.50 6.46 8.10
CA SER A 54 -11.75 7.73 8.14
C SER A 54 -11.85 8.52 6.84
N SER A 55 -11.83 7.82 5.70
CA SER A 55 -11.81 8.43 4.37
C SER A 55 -13.19 8.62 3.77
N GLY A 56 -14.21 7.91 4.27
CA GLY A 56 -15.58 7.93 3.75
C GLY A 56 -16.18 9.34 3.65
N PRO A 57 -16.25 10.12 4.74
CA PRO A 57 -16.82 11.48 4.70
C PRO A 57 -16.10 12.38 3.70
N SER A 58 -14.76 12.30 3.66
CA SER A 58 -13.94 13.10 2.75
C SER A 58 -14.15 12.69 1.29
N PHE A 59 -14.31 11.38 1.02
CA PHE A 59 -14.64 10.87 -0.30
C PHE A 59 -15.99 11.40 -0.79
N PHE A 60 -17.06 11.31 0.00
CA PHE A 60 -18.38 11.80 -0.40
C PHE A 60 -18.41 13.33 -0.56
N ALA A 61 -17.69 14.07 0.29
CA ALA A 61 -17.56 15.52 0.17
C ALA A 61 -16.89 15.92 -1.16
N THR A 62 -15.77 15.28 -1.51
CA THR A 62 -15.06 15.52 -2.77
C THR A 62 -15.87 15.06 -3.97
N PHE A 63 -16.49 13.88 -3.88
CA PHE A 63 -17.29 13.30 -4.95
C PHE A 63 -18.46 14.20 -5.36
N ARG A 64 -19.14 14.80 -4.38
CA ARG A 64 -20.27 15.72 -4.64
C ARG A 64 -19.85 17.04 -5.29
N GLN A 65 -18.62 17.51 -5.07
CA GLN A 65 -18.16 18.80 -5.59
C GLN A 65 -17.44 18.66 -6.95
N ARG A 66 -16.57 17.64 -7.09
CA ARG A 66 -15.66 17.48 -8.24
C ARG A 66 -15.45 16.02 -8.66
N GLY A 67 -16.25 15.08 -8.16
CA GLY A 67 -16.03 13.64 -8.30
C GLY A 67 -15.75 13.18 -9.73
N SER A 68 -16.50 13.66 -10.73
CA SER A 68 -16.27 13.28 -12.12
C SER A 68 -14.90 13.74 -12.64
N ARG A 69 -14.43 14.94 -12.27
CA ARG A 69 -13.12 15.44 -12.68
C ARG A 69 -12.00 14.64 -12.01
N ASP A 70 -12.15 14.35 -10.72
CA ASP A 70 -11.12 13.62 -9.96
C ASP A 70 -11.05 12.15 -10.40
N ILE A 71 -12.18 11.51 -10.69
CA ILE A 71 -12.20 10.14 -11.24
C ILE A 71 -11.54 10.08 -12.62
N ILE A 72 -11.88 11.00 -13.52
CA ILE A 72 -11.26 11.06 -14.85
C ILE A 72 -9.75 11.29 -14.72
N PHE A 73 -9.33 12.18 -13.82
CA PHE A 73 -7.92 12.43 -13.57
C PHE A 73 -7.19 11.17 -13.07
N VAL A 74 -7.78 10.44 -12.11
CA VAL A 74 -7.22 9.16 -11.62
C VAL A 74 -7.14 8.13 -12.74
N ILE A 75 -8.19 7.97 -13.55
CA ILE A 75 -8.19 7.01 -14.68
C ILE A 75 -7.08 7.36 -15.69
N ILE A 76 -6.93 8.63 -16.05
CA ILE A 76 -5.88 9.09 -16.96
C ILE A 76 -4.50 8.78 -16.36
N MET A 77 -4.28 9.12 -15.09
CA MET A 77 -3.00 8.93 -14.42
C MET A 77 -2.62 7.44 -14.31
N LEU A 78 -3.58 6.58 -13.94
CA LEU A 78 -3.39 5.13 -13.89
C LEU A 78 -3.11 4.53 -15.26
N THR A 79 -3.87 4.93 -16.29
CA THR A 79 -3.69 4.44 -17.66
C THR A 79 -2.33 4.88 -18.21
N PHE A 80 -1.92 6.12 -17.93
CA PHE A 80 -0.62 6.64 -18.34
C PHE A 80 0.54 5.90 -17.66
N SER A 81 0.47 5.70 -16.34
CA SER A 81 1.46 4.92 -15.60
C SER A 81 1.53 3.47 -16.09
N ALA A 82 0.39 2.84 -16.36
CA ALA A 82 0.33 1.49 -16.91
C ALA A 82 0.95 1.42 -18.31
N SER A 83 0.65 2.41 -19.17
CA SER A 83 1.21 2.51 -20.52
C SER A 83 2.73 2.63 -20.50
N ILE A 84 3.28 3.41 -19.58
CA ILE A 84 4.74 3.52 -19.38
C ILE A 84 5.32 2.19 -18.92
N ALA A 85 4.72 1.53 -17.92
CA ALA A 85 5.20 0.25 -17.41
C ALA A 85 5.22 -0.83 -18.51
N VAL A 86 4.17 -0.89 -19.33
CA VAL A 86 4.08 -1.79 -20.48
C VAL A 86 5.08 -1.41 -21.57
N GLY A 87 5.27 -0.12 -21.84
CA GLY A 87 6.29 0.34 -22.79
C GLY A 87 7.70 -0.07 -22.37
N LEU A 88 8.02 0.03 -21.07
CA LEU A 88 9.29 -0.43 -20.51
C LEU A 88 9.44 -1.95 -20.60
N HIS A 89 8.37 -2.72 -20.40
CA HIS A 89 8.38 -4.17 -20.62
C HIS A 89 8.84 -4.51 -22.04
N PHE A 90 8.28 -3.87 -23.06
CA PHE A 90 8.66 -4.15 -24.45
C PHE A 90 10.07 -3.66 -24.81
N LEU A 91 10.49 -2.52 -24.27
CA LEU A 91 11.81 -1.94 -24.56
C LEU A 91 12.97 -2.69 -23.89
N PHE A 92 12.78 -3.15 -22.66
CA PHE A 92 13.81 -3.80 -21.86
C PHE A 92 13.59 -5.31 -21.67
N GLN A 93 12.51 -5.87 -22.22
CA GLN A 93 12.14 -7.29 -22.10
C GLN A 93 12.06 -7.74 -20.63
N PHE A 94 11.49 -6.89 -19.76
CA PHE A 94 11.33 -7.22 -18.35
C PHE A 94 10.32 -8.35 -18.14
N GLU A 95 10.51 -9.16 -17.10
CA GLU A 95 9.51 -10.15 -16.70
C GLU A 95 8.25 -9.49 -16.14
N ALA A 96 7.11 -10.17 -16.23
CA ALA A 96 5.82 -9.67 -15.72
C ALA A 96 5.86 -9.31 -14.22
N SER A 97 6.67 -10.02 -13.42
CA SER A 97 6.93 -9.75 -12.00
C SER A 97 7.61 -8.39 -11.79
N THR A 98 8.57 -8.04 -12.65
CA THR A 98 9.30 -6.78 -12.58
C THR A 98 8.43 -5.62 -13.07
N THR A 99 7.67 -5.81 -14.15
CA THR A 99 6.75 -4.79 -14.67
C THR A 99 5.61 -4.46 -13.71
N SER A 100 5.00 -5.48 -13.09
CA SER A 100 3.98 -5.29 -12.05
C SER A 100 4.56 -4.61 -10.81
N GLY A 101 5.78 -4.99 -10.40
CA GLY A 101 6.51 -4.31 -9.33
C GLY A 101 6.80 -2.84 -9.62
N LEU A 102 7.22 -2.50 -10.84
CA LEU A 102 7.44 -1.12 -11.27
C LEU A 102 6.15 -0.30 -11.24
N PHE A 103 5.04 -0.87 -11.73
CA PHE A 103 3.73 -0.20 -11.72
C PHE A 103 3.18 -0.01 -10.29
N ALA A 104 3.24 -1.04 -9.46
CA ALA A 104 2.81 -0.98 -8.06
C ALA A 104 3.67 0.00 -7.26
N GLY A 105 4.99 0.00 -7.50
CA GLY A 105 5.93 0.92 -6.86
C GLY A 105 5.72 2.37 -7.28
N SER A 106 5.57 2.65 -8.59
CA SER A 106 5.36 4.02 -9.09
C SER A 106 4.05 4.63 -8.61
N THR A 107 3.01 3.81 -8.43
CA THR A 107 1.70 4.24 -7.92
C THR A 107 1.56 4.14 -6.40
N THR A 108 2.63 3.73 -5.69
CA THR A 108 2.62 3.50 -4.23
C THR A 108 1.46 2.58 -3.80
N ASN A 109 1.13 1.58 -4.62
CA ASN A 109 0.02 0.65 -4.41
C ASN A 109 0.53 -0.78 -4.22
N THR A 110 1.18 -1.02 -3.08
CA THR A 110 1.72 -2.35 -2.72
C THR A 110 0.69 -3.51 -2.79
N PRO A 111 -0.61 -3.32 -2.47
CA PRO A 111 -1.63 -4.35 -2.68
C PRO A 111 -1.74 -4.85 -4.13
N ALA A 112 -1.41 -4.02 -5.13
CA ALA A 112 -1.45 -4.42 -6.53
C ALA A 112 -0.42 -5.49 -6.90
N LEU A 113 0.58 -5.74 -6.05
CA LEU A 113 1.61 -6.77 -6.25
C LEU A 113 1.25 -8.11 -5.60
N ALA A 114 0.29 -8.13 -4.68
CA ALA A 114 -0.07 -9.32 -3.89
C ALA A 114 -1.10 -10.23 -4.57
N GLY A 115 -1.47 -9.92 -5.83
CA GLY A 115 -2.43 -10.66 -6.65
C GLY A 115 -1.80 -11.63 -7.63
#